data_AF-A0A2G4GJZ6-F1
#
_entry.id   AF-A0A2G4GJZ6-F1
#
_cell.length_a   1.000
_cell.length_b   1.000
_cell.length_c   1.000
_cell.angle_alpha   90.00
_cell.angle_beta   90.00
_cell.angle_gamma   90.00
#
_symmetry.space_group_name_H-M   'P 1'
#
loop_
_entity.id
_entity.type
_entity.pdbx_description
1 polymer ?
#
loop_
_entity_poly.entity_id
_entity_poly.type
_entity_poly.pdbx_seq_one_letter_code
_entity_poly.pdbx_strand_id
1 'polypeptide(L)'
;MGHVLGHKSPKGVVSISNYKERIRLRWRHLGKRYSLSLAAYDKVNLRAVKRVVLQIELDMANGQFDDTLLRYSGKVIHVNEEPVIPLSIVACFERWVKDFKQLDYDKNSDYYHLRNTLRKWGEINPDTMLHKLNTENYCPKTYNQRLSLLNSLL
;
A
#
# COMPACT_ATOMS: atom_id res chain seq x y z
N MET A 1 24.22 42.32 27.29
CA MET A 1 23.36 42.16 26.11
C MET A 1 22.71 40.78 26.18
N GLY A 2 21.45 40.70 26.62
CA GLY A 2 20.76 39.44 26.95
C GLY A 2 20.38 38.62 25.71
N HIS A 3 20.54 37.30 25.79
CA HIS A 3 20.04 36.37 24.79
C HIS A 3 18.51 36.36 24.77
N VAL A 4 17.92 36.61 23.61
CA VAL A 4 16.47 36.51 23.39
C VAL A 4 16.04 35.06 23.61
N LEU A 5 15.29 34.83 24.69
CA LEU A 5 14.66 33.55 25.01
C LEU A 5 13.81 33.10 23.81
N GLY A 6 14.26 32.07 23.11
CA GLY A 6 13.46 31.44 22.07
C GLY A 6 12.13 30.98 22.67
N HIS A 7 11.03 31.59 22.23
CA HIS A 7 9.68 31.25 22.66
C HIS A 7 9.44 29.75 22.41
N LYS A 8 9.52 28.95 23.47
CA LYS A 8 9.18 27.53 23.41
C LYS A 8 7.67 27.44 23.29
N SER A 9 7.20 26.77 22.25
CA SER A 9 5.78 26.47 22.09
C SER A 9 5.27 25.74 23.34
N PRO A 10 4.06 26.07 23.84
CA PRO A 10 3.45 25.35 24.96
C PRO A 10 3.39 23.83 24.68
N LYS A 11 3.37 23.02 25.74
CA LYS A 11 3.24 21.56 25.60
C LYS A 11 1.93 21.26 24.85
N GLY A 12 2.01 20.46 23.78
CA GLY A 12 0.86 20.13 22.95
C GLY A 12 0.51 21.14 21.85
N VAL A 13 1.36 22.14 21.57
CA VAL A 13 1.13 23.06 20.45
C VAL A 13 1.88 22.61 19.20
N VAL A 14 1.19 22.65 18.06
CA VAL A 14 1.78 22.29 16.76
C VAL A 14 2.26 23.53 16.03
N SER A 15 3.58 23.63 15.83
CA SER A 15 4.20 24.75 15.13
C SER A 15 4.22 24.53 13.62
N ILE A 16 3.79 25.53 12.85
CA ILE A 16 3.85 25.55 11.38
C ILE A 16 5.11 26.30 10.94
N SER A 17 5.91 25.70 10.06
CA SER A 17 7.12 26.32 9.50
C SER A 17 7.19 26.09 7.99
N ASN A 18 7.81 27.01 7.26
CA ASN A 18 8.17 26.80 5.86
C ASN A 18 9.54 26.11 5.81
N TYR A 19 9.64 24.94 5.17
CA TYR A 19 10.89 24.25 4.96
C TYR A 19 10.98 23.74 3.52
N LYS A 20 11.94 24.25 2.76
CA LYS A 20 12.14 23.91 1.33
C LYS A 20 10.84 24.02 0.53
N GLU A 21 10.15 25.16 0.65
CA GLU A 21 8.88 25.45 -0.04
C GLU A 21 7.70 24.53 0.33
N ARG A 22 7.82 23.75 1.40
CA ARG A 22 6.77 22.88 1.92
C ARG A 22 6.36 23.31 3.32
N ILE A 23 5.10 23.09 3.65
CA ILE A 23 4.59 23.33 4.99
C ILE A 23 5.04 22.18 5.89
N ARG A 24 5.76 22.51 6.96
CA ARG A 24 6.26 21.55 7.94
C ARG A 24 5.66 21.84 9.31
N LEU A 25 4.97 20.85 9.85
CA LEU A 25 4.47 20.81 11.23
C LEU A 25 5.51 20.19 12.16
N ARG A 26 5.68 20.74 13.36
CA ARG A 26 6.56 20.23 14.41
C ARG A 26 5.92 20.38 15.79
N TRP A 27 5.94 19.31 16.59
CA TRP A 27 5.41 19.34 17.95
C TRP A 27 6.06 18.28 18.84
N ARG A 28 5.75 18.32 20.13
CA ARG A 28 6.15 17.33 21.13
C ARG A 28 4.93 16.84 21.89
N HIS A 29 4.79 15.52 21.99
CA HIS A 29 3.74 14.87 22.75
C HIS A 29 4.35 13.67 23.50
N LEU A 30 4.03 13.54 24.80
CA LEU A 30 4.53 12.45 25.67
C LEU A 30 6.06 12.20 25.57
N GLY A 31 6.86 13.28 25.56
CA GLY A 31 8.33 13.20 25.50
C GLY A 31 8.92 12.94 24.11
N LYS A 32 8.12 12.44 23.15
CA LYS A 32 8.53 12.21 21.76
C LYS A 32 8.43 13.48 20.91
N ARG A 33 9.30 13.59 19.89
CA ARG A 33 9.31 14.70 18.92
C ARG A 33 8.67 14.21 17.62
N TYR A 34 7.65 14.91 17.14
CA TYR A 34 6.96 14.60 15.90
C TYR A 34 7.19 15.71 14.88
N SER A 35 7.34 15.33 13.61
CA SER A 35 7.36 16.29 12.52
C SER A 35 6.71 15.73 11.27
N LEU A 36 5.86 16.52 10.65
CA LEU A 36 5.09 16.14 9.47
C LEU A 36 5.29 17.18 8.38
N SER A 37 5.65 16.75 7.17
CA SER A 37 5.78 17.64 6.02
C SER A 37 4.60 17.42 5.08
N LEU A 38 3.86 18.48 4.82
CA LEU A 38 2.63 18.47 4.02
C LEU A 38 2.90 19.07 2.63
N ALA A 39 1.88 19.70 2.05
CA ALA A 39 1.88 20.28 0.72
C ALA A 39 2.83 21.50 0.57
N ALA A 40 2.88 22.03 -0.64
CA ALA A 40 3.59 23.26 -0.95
C ALA A 40 3.10 24.44 -0.10
N TYR A 41 4.01 25.36 0.21
CA TYR A 41 3.73 26.55 1.01
C TYR A 41 2.90 27.56 0.19
N ASP A 42 1.58 27.37 0.21
CA ASP A 42 0.61 28.25 -0.43
C ASP A 42 -0.49 28.66 0.57
N LYS A 43 -1.14 29.82 0.33
CA LYS A 43 -2.21 30.36 1.18
C LYS A 43 -3.40 29.41 1.30
N VAL A 44 -3.76 28.69 0.24
CA VAL A 44 -4.84 27.70 0.26
C VAL A 44 -4.45 26.52 1.14
N ASN A 45 -3.24 26.00 0.93
CA ASN A 45 -2.69 24.89 1.70
C ASN A 45 -2.53 25.26 3.18
N LEU A 46 -2.12 26.48 3.52
CA LEU A 46 -2.03 26.95 4.91
C LEU A 46 -3.38 26.91 5.63
N ARG A 47 -4.49 27.22 4.96
CA ARG A 47 -5.84 27.09 5.55
C ARG A 47 -6.20 25.64 5.83
N ALA A 48 -5.90 24.73 4.91
CA ALA A 48 -6.12 23.30 5.09
C ALA A 48 -5.25 22.75 6.24
N VAL A 49 -3.98 23.13 6.29
CA VAL A 49 -3.04 22.71 7.33
C VAL A 49 -3.47 23.20 8.72
N LYS A 50 -4.05 24.39 8.85
CA LYS A 50 -4.61 24.85 10.14
C LYS A 50 -5.68 23.91 10.69
N ARG A 51 -6.51 23.30 9.83
CA ARG A 51 -7.49 22.31 10.27
C ARG A 51 -6.80 21.05 10.80
N VAL A 52 -5.75 20.59 10.12
CA VAL A 52 -4.95 19.43 10.57
C VAL A 52 -4.27 19.71 11.90
N VAL A 53 -3.73 20.92 12.08
CA VAL A 53 -3.14 21.36 13.35
C VAL A 53 -4.16 21.29 14.48
N LEU A 54 -5.35 21.87 14.28
CA LEU A 54 -6.42 21.82 15.28
C LEU A 54 -6.84 20.37 15.59
N GLN A 55 -6.92 19.50 14.59
CA GLN A 55 -7.24 18.10 14.79
C GLN A 55 -6.19 17.39 15.67
N ILE A 56 -4.90 17.62 15.40
CA ILE A 56 -3.80 17.05 16.20
C ILE A 56 -3.88 17.55 17.65
N GLU A 57 -4.14 18.85 17.84
CA GLU A 57 -4.26 19.45 19.18
C GLU A 57 -5.46 18.88 19.95
N LEU A 58 -6.62 18.71 19.29
CA LEU A 58 -7.79 18.07 19.88
C LEU A 58 -7.53 16.60 20.25
N ASP A 59 -6.90 15.83 19.36
CA ASP A 59 -6.61 14.42 19.60
C ASP A 59 -5.60 14.24 20.74
N MET A 60 -4.62 15.15 20.87
CA MET A 60 -3.71 15.18 22.01
C MET A 60 -4.42 15.54 23.33
N ALA A 61 -5.42 16.43 23.29
CA ALA A 61 -6.20 16.80 24.47
C ALA A 61 -7.15 15.66 24.91
N ASN A 62 -7.72 14.93 23.94
CA ASN A 62 -8.63 13.81 24.17
C ASN A 62 -7.93 12.47 24.44
N GLY A 63 -6.59 12.41 24.35
CA GLY A 63 -5.82 11.17 24.50
C GLY A 63 -6.01 10.17 23.34
N GLN A 64 -6.54 10.62 22.20
CA GLN A 64 -6.76 9.82 20.99
C GLN A 64 -5.70 10.11 19.90
N PHE A 65 -4.54 10.64 20.31
CA PHE A 65 -3.47 11.01 19.40
C PHE A 65 -2.88 9.77 18.70
N ASP A 66 -2.92 9.80 17.38
CA ASP A 66 -2.29 8.79 16.52
C ASP A 66 -0.78 9.07 16.39
N ASP A 67 0.04 8.26 17.05
CA ASP A 67 1.50 8.38 17.02
C ASP A 67 2.13 7.95 15.68
N THR A 68 1.39 7.21 14.85
CA THR A 68 1.81 6.81 13.49
C THR A 68 1.73 7.96 12.49
N LEU A 69 1.05 9.05 12.84
CA LEU A 69 0.82 10.25 12.00
C LEU A 69 0.03 9.98 10.71
N LEU A 70 -0.48 8.76 10.49
CA LEU A 70 -1.18 8.38 9.27
C LEU A 70 -2.48 9.18 9.11
N ARG A 71 -3.22 9.35 10.21
CA ARG A 71 -4.48 10.11 10.26
C ARG A 71 -4.32 11.58 9.85
N TYR A 72 -3.14 12.16 10.06
CA TYR A 72 -2.88 13.58 9.84
C TYR A 72 -2.13 13.90 8.55
N SER A 73 -1.49 12.90 7.93
CA SER A 73 -0.58 13.14 6.80
C SER A 73 -1.30 13.65 5.54
N GLY A 74 -2.62 13.52 5.46
CA GLY A 74 -3.40 13.91 4.28
C GLY A 74 -3.06 13.11 3.03
N LYS A 75 -2.04 12.24 3.09
CA LYS A 75 -2.04 11.02 2.33
C LYS A 75 -3.25 10.27 2.88
N VAL A 76 -4.36 10.35 2.14
CA VAL A 76 -5.19 9.16 1.95
C VAL A 76 -4.19 8.03 1.95
N ILE A 77 -4.35 7.09 2.87
CA ILE A 77 -3.66 5.83 2.78
C ILE A 77 -4.17 5.32 1.41
N HIS A 78 -3.50 5.69 0.33
CA HIS A 78 -3.08 4.71 -0.63
C HIS A 78 -2.21 3.79 0.23
N VAL A 79 -2.89 2.95 1.02
CA VAL A 79 -2.49 1.58 1.14
C VAL A 79 -2.21 1.26 -0.31
N ASN A 80 -1.07 0.66 -0.61
CA ASN A 80 -0.96 -0.01 -1.88
C ASN A 80 -1.96 -1.20 -1.89
N GLU A 81 -3.24 -0.96 -1.61
CA GLU A 81 -4.35 -1.46 -2.37
C GLU A 81 -4.13 -0.92 -3.80
N GLU A 82 -3.17 -1.54 -4.50
CA GLU A 82 -3.52 -2.03 -5.82
C GLU A 82 -4.94 -2.57 -5.71
N PRO A 83 -5.86 -2.18 -6.61
CA PRO A 83 -7.26 -2.49 -6.43
C PRO A 83 -7.36 -3.97 -6.10
N VAL A 84 -7.88 -4.29 -4.92
CA VAL A 84 -8.32 -5.64 -4.57
C VAL A 84 -9.58 -5.89 -5.41
N ILE A 85 -9.39 -5.88 -6.72
CA ILE A 85 -10.04 -6.86 -7.58
C ILE A 85 -9.69 -8.16 -6.88
N PRO A 86 -10.64 -9.05 -6.54
CA PRO A 86 -10.25 -10.41 -6.21
C PRO A 86 -9.39 -10.85 -7.39
N LEU A 87 -8.06 -10.91 -7.24
CA LEU A 87 -7.20 -11.29 -8.34
C LEU A 87 -7.64 -12.71 -8.63
N SER A 88 -8.41 -12.87 -9.71
CA SER A 88 -8.76 -14.17 -10.23
C SER A 88 -7.48 -15.00 -10.27
N ILE A 89 -7.58 -16.32 -10.10
CA ILE A 89 -6.38 -17.16 -10.14
C ILE A 89 -5.52 -16.89 -11.40
N VAL A 90 -6.17 -16.52 -12.50
CA VAL A 90 -5.55 -16.08 -13.75
C VAL A 90 -4.67 -14.85 -13.52
N ALA A 91 -5.17 -13.82 -12.84
CA ALA A 91 -4.41 -12.61 -12.54
C ALA A 91 -3.24 -12.90 -11.57
N CYS A 92 -3.44 -13.75 -10.57
CA CYS A 92 -2.36 -14.20 -9.69
C CYS A 92 -1.26 -14.92 -10.48
N PHE A 93 -1.65 -15.79 -11.42
CA PHE A 93 -0.70 -16.47 -12.30
C PHE A 93 0.05 -15.50 -13.21
N GLU A 94 -0.64 -14.58 -13.88
CA GLU A 94 0.00 -13.57 -14.75
C GLU A 94 1.03 -12.72 -13.98
N ARG A 95 0.69 -12.32 -12.75
CA ARG A 95 1.61 -11.60 -11.86
C ARG A 95 2.81 -12.45 -11.47
N TRP A 96 2.59 -13.69 -11.03
CA TRP A 96 3.66 -14.58 -10.59
C TRP A 96 4.68 -14.86 -11.71
N VAL A 97 4.18 -15.12 -12.93
CA VAL A 97 5.04 -15.36 -14.10
C VAL A 97 5.88 -14.13 -14.44
N LYS A 98 5.29 -12.94 -14.36
CA LYS A 98 5.99 -11.69 -14.67
C LYS A 98 7.01 -11.31 -13.58
N ASP A 99 6.62 -11.39 -12.32
CA ASP A 99 7.41 -10.86 -11.19
C ASP A 99 8.48 -11.85 -10.72
N PHE A 100 8.15 -13.14 -10.60
CA PHE A 100 9.06 -14.16 -10.05
C PHE A 100 9.84 -14.91 -11.12
N LYS A 101 9.21 -15.15 -12.28
CA LYS A 101 9.86 -15.88 -13.38
C LYS A 101 10.50 -14.95 -14.41
N GLN A 102 10.23 -13.64 -14.36
CA GLN A 102 10.68 -12.65 -15.35
C GLN A 102 10.46 -13.12 -16.80
N LEU A 103 9.41 -13.92 -16.98
CA LEU A 103 9.13 -14.66 -18.21
C LEU A 103 7.89 -14.05 -18.85
N ASP A 104 7.93 -13.97 -20.18
CA ASP A 104 6.80 -13.48 -20.97
C ASP A 104 5.84 -14.64 -21.22
N TYR A 105 4.68 -14.62 -20.55
CA TYR A 105 3.68 -15.69 -20.64
C TYR A 105 3.09 -15.82 -22.05
N ASP A 106 3.22 -14.81 -22.92
CA ASP A 106 2.78 -14.89 -24.32
C ASP A 106 3.83 -15.55 -25.24
N LYS A 107 5.09 -15.68 -24.78
CA LYS A 107 6.17 -16.32 -25.53
C LYS A 107 6.43 -17.75 -25.13
N ASN A 108 6.17 -18.10 -23.86
CA ASN A 108 6.37 -19.47 -23.38
C ASN A 108 5.10 -20.31 -23.59
N SER A 109 5.18 -21.29 -24.49
CA SER A 109 4.05 -22.16 -24.88
C SER A 109 3.36 -22.83 -23.69
N ASP A 110 4.12 -23.33 -22.71
CA ASP A 110 3.54 -24.07 -21.58
C ASP A 110 2.77 -23.14 -20.64
N TYR A 111 3.29 -21.94 -20.40
CA TYR A 111 2.65 -20.92 -19.56
C TYR A 111 1.45 -20.30 -20.28
N TYR A 112 1.54 -20.10 -21.59
CA TYR A 112 0.45 -19.65 -22.44
C TYR A 112 -0.73 -20.63 -22.40
N HIS A 113 -0.47 -21.93 -22.55
CA HIS A 113 -1.51 -22.94 -22.49
C HIS A 113 -2.12 -23.07 -21.09
N LEU A 114 -1.30 -23.05 -20.03
CA LEU A 114 -1.80 -23.09 -18.66
C LEU A 114 -2.68 -21.88 -18.33
N ARG A 115 -2.27 -20.67 -18.74
CA ARG A 115 -3.07 -19.45 -18.61
C ARG A 115 -4.43 -19.58 -19.29
N ASN A 116 -4.46 -20.11 -20.51
CA ASN A 116 -5.71 -20.31 -21.25
C ASN A 116 -6.62 -21.35 -20.58
N THR A 117 -6.05 -22.41 -20.00
CA THR A 117 -6.79 -23.36 -19.18
C THR A 117 -7.36 -22.69 -17.93
N LEU A 118 -6.57 -21.89 -17.20
CA LEU A 118 -7.03 -21.12 -16.05
C LEU A 118 -8.13 -20.11 -16.43
N ARG A 119 -8.03 -19.49 -17.61
CA ARG A 119 -9.09 -18.61 -18.15
C ARG A 119 -10.38 -19.34 -18.48
N LYS A 120 -10.28 -20.54 -19.07
CA LYS A 120 -11.44 -21.41 -19.36
C LYS A 120 -12.15 -21.83 -18.07
N TRP A 121 -11.39 -21.99 -17.00
CA TRP A 121 -11.85 -22.36 -15.68
C TRP A 121 -12.55 -21.20 -14.93
N GLY A 122 -12.10 -19.96 -15.14
CA GLY A 122 -12.73 -18.76 -14.60
C GLY A 122 -12.42 -18.52 -13.11
N GLU A 123 -13.42 -18.08 -12.34
CA GLU A 123 -13.31 -17.87 -10.89
C GLU A 123 -13.31 -19.22 -10.17
N ILE A 124 -12.12 -19.80 -10.00
CA ILE A 124 -11.93 -21.09 -9.31
C ILE A 124 -11.12 -20.88 -8.03
N ASN A 125 -11.58 -21.50 -6.95
CA ASN A 125 -10.86 -21.54 -5.68
C ASN A 125 -9.64 -22.47 -5.78
N PRO A 126 -8.49 -22.10 -5.18
CA PRO A 126 -7.26 -22.91 -5.16
C PRO A 126 -7.49 -24.40 -4.89
N ASP A 127 -8.33 -24.71 -3.91
CA ASP A 127 -8.61 -26.08 -3.45
C ASP A 127 -9.26 -26.97 -4.52
N THR A 128 -9.95 -26.37 -5.49
CA THR A 128 -10.70 -27.09 -6.53
C THR A 128 -9.93 -27.26 -7.84
N MET A 129 -8.73 -26.67 -7.96
CA MET A 129 -7.92 -26.68 -9.20
C MET A 129 -7.40 -28.06 -9.54
N LEU A 130 -6.96 -28.82 -8.55
CA LEU A 130 -6.46 -30.18 -8.75
C LEU A 130 -7.56 -31.10 -9.30
N HIS A 131 -8.78 -30.98 -8.76
CA HIS A 131 -9.93 -31.73 -9.25
C HIS A 131 -10.25 -31.38 -10.70
N LYS A 132 -10.23 -30.08 -11.06
CA LYS A 132 -10.44 -29.63 -12.44
C LYS A 132 -9.36 -30.12 -13.40
N LEU A 133 -8.09 -30.10 -12.97
CA LEU A 133 -6.98 -30.64 -13.75
C LEU A 133 -7.17 -32.14 -14.04
N ASN A 134 -7.65 -32.90 -13.05
CA ASN A 134 -7.91 -34.34 -13.19
C ASN A 134 -9.12 -34.66 -14.10
N THR A 135 -10.08 -33.74 -14.23
CA THR A 135 -11.20 -33.91 -15.16
C THR A 135 -10.85 -33.65 -16.62
N GLU A 136 -9.71 -33.02 -16.90
CA GLU A 136 -9.28 -32.74 -18.27
C GLU A 136 -8.45 -33.89 -18.85
N ASN A 137 -8.70 -34.23 -20.11
CA ASN A 137 -8.04 -35.34 -20.79
C ASN A 137 -6.68 -34.89 -21.36
N TYR A 138 -5.64 -34.95 -20.52
CA TYR A 138 -4.26 -34.65 -20.92
C TYR A 138 -3.42 -35.90 -21.05
N CYS A 139 -2.44 -35.87 -21.97
CA CYS A 139 -1.40 -36.88 -21.98
C CYS A 139 -0.55 -36.78 -20.69
N PRO A 140 0.03 -37.90 -20.20
CA PRO A 140 0.75 -37.92 -18.92
C PRO A 140 1.87 -36.87 -18.82
N LYS A 141 2.58 -36.62 -19.92
CA LYS A 141 3.66 -35.62 -19.99
C LYS A 141 3.12 -34.21 -19.73
N THR A 142 2.07 -33.80 -20.44
CA THR A 142 1.45 -32.47 -20.30
C THR A 142 0.79 -32.30 -18.93
N TYR A 143 0.16 -33.35 -18.41
CA TYR A 143 -0.43 -33.34 -17.07
C TYR A 143 0.62 -33.03 -16.00
N ASN A 144 1.73 -33.76 -15.99
CA ASN A 144 2.80 -33.59 -15.00
C ASN A 144 3.45 -32.20 -15.09
N GLN A 145 3.66 -31.67 -16.30
CA GLN A 145 4.18 -30.32 -16.49
C GLN A 145 3.25 -29.26 -15.89
N ARG A 146 1.95 -29.36 -16.14
CA ARG A 146 0.96 -28.41 -15.60
C ARG A 146 0.79 -28.52 -14.10
N LEU A 147 0.80 -29.74 -13.56
CA LEU A 147 0.79 -29.97 -12.13
C LEU A 147 2.01 -29.34 -11.45
N SER A 148 3.20 -29.48 -12.04
CA SER A 148 4.42 -28.87 -11.51
C SER A 148 4.35 -27.35 -11.52
N LEU A 149 3.75 -26.73 -12.54
CA LEU A 149 3.56 -25.28 -12.62
C LEU A 149 2.54 -24.79 -11.59
N LEU A 150 1.42 -25.50 -11.41
CA LEU A 150 0.40 -25.17 -10.40
C LEU A 150 0.96 -25.29 -8.98
N ASN A 151 1.73 -26.34 -8.68
CA ASN A 151 2.41 -26.50 -7.40
C ASN A 151 3.44 -25.41 -7.11
N SER A 152 3.95 -24.73 -8.13
CA SER A 152 4.87 -23.60 -7.94
C SER A 152 4.17 -22.26 -7.72
N LEU A 153 2.84 -22.23 -7.92
CA LEU A 153 2.00 -21.05 -7.73
C LEU A 153 1.25 -21.06 -6.37
N LEU A 154 0.90 -22.24 -5.85
CA LEU A 154 0.30 -22.44 -4.53
C LEU A 154 1.36 -22.43 -3.42
#